data_AF-A0A485A0Q7-F1
#
_entry.id   AF-A0A485A0Q7-F1
#
_cell.length_a   1.000
_cell.length_b   1.000
_cell.length_c   1.000
_cell.angle_alpha   90.00
_cell.angle_beta   90.00
_cell.angle_gamma   90.00
#
_symmetry.space_group_name_H-M   'P 1'
#
loop_
_entity.id
_entity.type
_entity.pdbx_description
1 polymer ?
#
loop_
_entity_poly.entity_id
_entity_poly.type
_entity_poly.pdbx_seq_one_letter_code
_entity_poly.pdbx_strand_id
1 'polypeptide(L)'
;MTERLPAALNPLTLPLYGERLIEASAGTGKTYTLAALYLRLLLGLGGEAAYPRPLSVEEILVVTFTEAATEELRNRIRENIHHLRIACIRRQSSDALLEHLLTEIPDLGDASALLLAAERQMDEAAIYTIHGFLPANA
;
A
#
# COMPACT_ATOMS: atom_id res chain seq x y z
N MET A 1 -6.32 12.22 -29.72
CA MET A 1 -5.65 12.06 -28.43
C MET A 1 -6.51 12.80 -27.41
N THR A 2 -7.44 12.11 -26.77
CA THR A 2 -8.39 12.75 -25.85
C THR A 2 -7.63 13.04 -24.56
N GLU A 3 -7.31 14.30 -24.29
CA GLU A 3 -6.79 14.74 -22.99
C GLU A 3 -7.81 14.36 -21.92
N ARG A 4 -7.53 13.27 -21.19
CA ARG A 4 -8.25 12.97 -19.95
C ARG A 4 -7.76 13.99 -18.93
N LEU A 5 -8.61 14.95 -18.59
CA LEU A 5 -8.43 15.79 -17.41
C LEU A 5 -8.12 14.87 -16.22
N PRO A 6 -7.06 15.14 -15.43
CA PRO A 6 -6.70 14.31 -14.29
C PRO A 6 -7.87 14.33 -13.30
N ALA A 7 -8.54 13.20 -13.15
CA ALA A 7 -9.55 13.03 -12.12
C ALA A 7 -8.89 13.11 -10.74
N ALA A 8 -9.58 13.71 -9.76
CA ALA A 8 -9.07 13.80 -8.39
C ALA A 8 -8.75 12.39 -7.87
N LEU A 9 -7.51 12.16 -7.45
CA LEU A 9 -7.04 10.88 -6.94
C LEU A 9 -7.77 10.54 -5.64
N ASN A 10 -8.48 9.41 -5.64
CA ASN A 10 -8.94 8.78 -4.41
C ASN A 10 -8.20 7.43 -4.22
N PRO A 11 -7.25 7.34 -3.27
CA PRO A 11 -6.48 6.12 -3.05
C PRO A 11 -7.32 4.90 -2.67
N LEU A 12 -8.51 5.09 -2.11
CA LEU A 12 -9.39 4.01 -1.63
C LEU A 12 -10.19 3.36 -2.75
N THR A 13 -10.46 4.10 -3.82
CA THR A 13 -11.26 3.64 -4.96
C THR A 13 -10.46 3.52 -6.26
N LEU A 14 -9.16 3.83 -6.23
CA LEU A 14 -8.27 3.65 -7.38
C LEU A 14 -8.28 2.17 -7.79
N PRO A 15 -8.59 1.83 -9.05
CA PRO A 15 -8.52 0.45 -9.52
C PRO A 15 -7.08 -0.07 -9.49
N LEU A 16 -6.85 -1.18 -8.79
CA LEU A 16 -5.56 -1.82 -8.59
C LEU A 16 -5.19 -2.83 -9.71
N TYR A 17 -5.74 -2.64 -10.90
CA TYR A 17 -5.49 -3.47 -12.08
C TYR A 17 -5.17 -2.62 -13.31
N GLY A 18 -4.34 -3.17 -14.19
CA GLY A 18 -3.81 -2.48 -15.36
C GLY A 18 -2.86 -1.34 -15.01
N GLU A 19 -2.58 -0.48 -15.98
CA GLU A 19 -1.66 0.64 -15.80
C GLU A 19 -2.39 1.88 -15.27
N ARG A 20 -1.76 2.54 -14.29
CA ARG A 20 -2.26 3.77 -13.67
C ARG A 20 -1.11 4.77 -13.52
N LEU A 21 -1.35 6.00 -13.95
CA LEU A 21 -0.45 7.13 -13.70
C LEU A 21 -1.04 7.99 -12.60
N ILE A 22 -0.29 8.18 -11.52
CA ILE A 22 -0.66 9.04 -10.41
C ILE A 22 0.27 10.25 -10.43
N GLU A 23 -0.30 11.41 -10.73
CA GLU A 23 0.41 12.68 -10.58
C GLU A 23 0.22 13.21 -9.16
N ALA A 24 1.32 13.59 -8.51
CA ALA A 24 1.29 14.18 -7.19
C ALA A 24 2.33 15.29 -7.10
N SER A 25 1.98 16.40 -6.48
CA SER A 25 2.89 17.53 -6.24
C SER A 25 3.46 17.45 -4.82
N ALA A 26 4.44 18.30 -4.49
CA ALA A 26 4.90 18.40 -3.11
C ALA A 26 3.71 18.74 -2.18
N GLY A 27 3.60 18.04 -1.06
CA GLY A 27 2.53 18.26 -0.09
C GLY A 27 1.16 17.63 -0.40
N THR A 28 0.97 16.93 -1.52
CA THR A 28 -0.34 16.36 -1.90
C THR A 28 -0.59 14.94 -1.40
N GLY A 29 -0.01 14.55 -0.26
CA GLY A 29 -0.28 13.25 0.34
C GLY A 29 0.21 12.03 -0.47
N LYS A 30 1.31 12.15 -1.23
CA LYS A 30 1.98 11.02 -1.92
C LYS A 30 2.15 9.81 -1.00
N THR A 31 2.63 10.12 0.19
CA THR A 31 2.96 9.19 1.24
C THR A 31 1.72 8.49 1.81
N TYR A 32 0.65 9.26 2.00
CA TYR A 32 -0.67 8.74 2.39
C TYR A 32 -1.24 7.81 1.30
N THR A 33 -1.12 8.22 0.04
CA THR A 33 -1.59 7.44 -1.11
C THR A 33 -0.88 6.09 -1.17
N LEU A 34 0.45 6.08 -1.11
CA LEU A 34 1.21 4.83 -1.24
C LEU A 34 0.91 3.86 -0.09
N ALA A 35 0.79 4.37 1.13
CA ALA A 35 0.37 3.57 2.29
C ALA A 35 -1.02 2.94 2.08
N ALA A 36 -2.00 3.73 1.62
CA ALA A 36 -3.35 3.24 1.32
C ALA A 36 -3.33 2.14 0.26
N LEU A 37 -2.63 2.35 -0.85
CA LEU A 37 -2.54 1.37 -1.93
C LEU A 37 -1.87 0.07 -1.47
N TYR A 38 -0.80 0.17 -0.69
CA TYR A 38 -0.08 -1.00 -0.17
C TYR A 38 -0.97 -1.84 0.74
N LEU A 39 -1.68 -1.21 1.68
CA LEU A 39 -2.59 -1.91 2.60
C LEU A 39 -3.77 -2.54 1.85
N ARG A 40 -4.31 -1.86 0.82
CA ARG A 40 -5.37 -2.42 -0.03
C ARG A 40 -4.91 -3.65 -0.80
N LEU A 41 -3.69 -3.65 -1.34
CA LEU A 41 -3.11 -4.82 -2.01
C LEU A 41 -2.90 -5.98 -1.04
N LEU A 42 -2.36 -5.68 0.15
CA LEU A 42 -2.07 -6.68 1.18
C LEU A 42 -3.34 -7.41 1.66
N LEU A 43 -4.46 -6.68 1.78
CA LEU A 43 -5.71 -7.20 2.33
C LEU A 43 -6.79 -7.49 1.28
N GLY A 44 -6.56 -7.17 -0.01
CA GLY A 44 -7.54 -7.33 -1.08
C GLY A 44 -8.74 -6.38 -0.96
N LEU A 45 -8.53 -5.12 -0.55
CA LEU A 45 -9.60 -4.14 -0.27
C LEU A 45 -9.93 -3.23 -1.47
N GLY A 46 -11.12 -2.63 -1.45
CA GLY A 46 -11.62 -1.72 -2.48
C GLY A 46 -12.67 -2.31 -3.46
N GLY A 47 -13.33 -3.42 -3.10
CA GLY A 47 -14.45 -3.98 -3.87
C GLY A 47 -14.11 -4.28 -5.33
N GLU A 48 -14.92 -3.78 -6.27
CA GLU A 48 -14.68 -3.92 -7.73
C GLU A 48 -13.35 -3.32 -8.20
N ALA A 49 -12.78 -2.38 -7.44
CA ALA A 49 -11.48 -1.75 -7.72
C ALA A 49 -10.30 -2.49 -7.06
N ALA A 50 -10.57 -3.56 -6.29
CA ALA A 50 -9.54 -4.34 -5.61
C ALA A 50 -8.71 -5.18 -6.59
N TYR A 51 -7.54 -5.60 -6.13
CA TYR A 51 -6.82 -6.69 -6.79
C TYR A 51 -7.56 -8.01 -6.53
N PRO A 52 -7.57 -8.99 -7.47
CA PRO A 52 -8.40 -10.20 -7.35
C PRO A 52 -8.17 -11.07 -6.10
N ARG A 53 -7.05 -10.88 -5.40
CA ARG A 53 -6.70 -11.60 -4.17
C ARG A 53 -5.81 -10.73 -3.26
N PRO A 54 -5.71 -11.04 -1.95
CA PRO A 54 -4.64 -10.51 -1.11
C PRO A 54 -3.25 -10.88 -1.67
N LEU A 55 -2.28 -9.98 -1.52
CA LEU A 55 -0.88 -10.17 -1.89
C LEU A 55 0.01 -10.23 -0.65
N SER A 56 1.12 -10.99 -0.71
CA SER A 56 2.17 -10.91 0.31
C SER A 56 3.09 -9.70 0.08
N VAL A 57 3.92 -9.37 1.08
CA VAL A 57 4.89 -8.26 0.98
C VAL A 57 5.96 -8.47 -0.09
N GLU A 58 6.24 -9.73 -0.46
CA GLU A 58 7.15 -10.12 -1.55
C GLU A 58 6.50 -9.97 -2.93
N GLU A 59 5.18 -10.07 -3.01
CA GLU A 59 4.42 -9.96 -4.26
C GLU A 59 4.15 -8.50 -4.67
N ILE A 60 4.35 -7.55 -3.74
CA ILE A 60 4.15 -6.11 -3.98
C ILE A 60 5.50 -5.45 -4.28
N LEU A 61 5.86 -5.37 -5.55
CA LEU A 61 7.06 -4.69 -6.00
C LEU A 61 6.91 -3.17 -5.90
N VAL A 62 7.82 -2.53 -5.16
CA VAL A 62 7.96 -1.08 -5.10
C VAL A 62 9.39 -0.69 -5.45
N VAL A 63 9.54 0.18 -6.46
CA VAL A 63 10.84 0.68 -6.91
C VAL A 63 10.94 2.19 -6.74
N THR A 64 12.10 2.68 -6.29
CA THR A 64 12.37 4.11 -6.09
C THR A 64 13.79 4.50 -6.53
N PHE A 65 14.10 5.79 -6.54
CA PHE A 65 15.36 6.29 -7.11
C PHE A 65 16.56 6.20 -6.16
N THR A 66 16.33 6.31 -4.85
CA THR A 66 17.41 6.41 -3.86
C THR A 66 17.28 5.36 -2.76
N GLU A 67 18.41 4.95 -2.20
CA GLU A 67 18.45 4.03 -1.05
C GLU A 67 17.72 4.63 0.15
N ALA A 68 17.94 5.92 0.43
CA ALA A 68 17.24 6.63 1.50
C ALA A 68 15.71 6.61 1.33
N ALA A 69 15.20 6.77 0.09
CA ALA A 69 13.76 6.67 -0.16
C ALA A 69 13.26 5.22 0.01
N THR A 70 14.09 4.22 -0.31
CA THR A 70 13.76 2.79 -0.10
C THR A 70 13.60 2.51 1.39
N GLU A 71 14.55 2.96 2.21
CA GLU A 71 14.51 2.81 3.67
C GLU A 71 13.33 3.56 4.30
N GLU A 72 13.10 4.82 3.92
CA GLU A 72 11.95 5.59 4.39
C GLU A 72 10.64 4.87 4.06
N LEU A 73 10.50 4.37 2.84
CA LEU A 73 9.29 3.71 2.40
C LEU A 73 9.04 2.39 3.12
N ARG A 74 10.10 1.60 3.31
CA ARG A 74 10.04 0.34 4.07
C ARG A 74 9.60 0.59 5.52
N ASN A 75 10.21 1.55 6.20
CA ASN A 75 9.85 1.90 7.58
C ASN A 75 8.39 2.35 7.67
N ARG A 76 7.97 3.19 6.73
CA ARG A 76 6.61 3.72 6.70
C ARG A 76 5.56 2.65 6.41
N ILE A 77 5.83 1.73 5.48
CA ILE A 77 4.91 0.61 5.21
C ILE A 77 4.78 -0.26 6.45
N ARG A 78 5.91 -0.58 7.11
CA ARG A 78 5.93 -1.36 8.37
C ARG A 78 5.09 -0.69 9.45
N GLU A 79 5.26 0.61 9.67
CA GLU A 79 4.48 1.39 10.64
C GLU A 79 2.98 1.36 10.34
N ASN A 80 2.59 1.52 9.08
CA ASN A 80 1.18 1.50 8.68
C ASN A 80 0.54 0.11 8.86
N ILE A 81 1.27 -0.96 8.51
CA ILE A 81 0.84 -2.34 8.77
C ILE A 81 0.63 -2.54 10.27
N HIS A 82 1.60 -2.12 11.09
CA HIS A 82 1.52 -2.20 12.54
C HIS A 82 0.30 -1.44 13.08
N HIS A 83 0.12 -0.18 12.68
CA HIS A 83 -1.00 0.65 13.12
C HIS A 83 -2.36 0.06 12.71
N LEU A 84 -2.50 -0.41 11.47
CA LEU A 84 -3.74 -1.05 11.03
C LEU A 84 -4.01 -2.34 11.81
N ARG A 85 -2.96 -3.12 12.12
CA ARG A 85 -3.09 -4.34 12.92
C ARG A 85 -3.63 -4.05 14.32
N ILE A 86 -3.09 -3.03 14.97
CA ILE A 86 -3.56 -2.56 16.28
C ILE A 86 -4.99 -2.02 16.18
N ALA A 87 -5.30 -1.28 15.11
CA ALA A 87 -6.63 -0.77 14.85
C ALA A 87 -7.67 -1.90 14.66
N CYS A 88 -7.30 -3.00 13.99
CA CYS A 88 -8.16 -4.18 13.85
C CYS A 88 -8.49 -4.81 15.22
N ILE A 89 -7.49 -4.93 16.11
CA ILE A 89 -7.67 -5.49 17.45
C ILE A 89 -8.55 -4.57 18.31
N ARG A 90 -8.28 -3.26 18.26
CA ARG A 90 -9.01 -2.25 19.04
C ARG A 90 -10.38 -1.92 18.44
N ARG A 91 -10.62 -2.30 17.18
CA ARG A 91 -11.79 -1.95 16.37
C ARG A 91 -12.01 -0.44 16.23
N GLN A 92 -10.93 0.34 16.26
CA GLN A 92 -10.95 1.79 16.12
C GLN A 92 -9.57 2.33 15.74
N SER A 93 -9.56 3.47 15.06
CA SER A 93 -8.36 4.28 14.78
C SER A 93 -8.71 5.76 14.85
N SER A 94 -7.77 6.61 15.25
CA SER A 94 -7.87 8.07 15.10
C SER A 94 -7.34 8.57 13.76
N ASP A 95 -6.68 7.70 13.00
CA ASP A 95 -6.23 7.97 11.65
C ASP A 95 -7.37 7.68 10.67
N ALA A 96 -7.76 8.70 9.88
CA ALA A 96 -8.88 8.62 8.95
C ALA A 96 -8.70 7.57 7.84
N LEU A 97 -7.48 7.30 7.38
CA LEU A 97 -7.22 6.23 6.41
C LEU A 97 -7.53 4.87 7.05
N LEU A 98 -6.95 4.63 8.22
CA LEU A 98 -7.08 3.34 8.89
C LEU A 98 -8.52 3.11 9.35
N GLU A 99 -9.20 4.15 9.82
CA GLU A 99 -10.62 4.09 10.14
C GLU A 99 -11.46 3.71 8.91
N HIS A 100 -11.18 4.29 7.74
CA HIS A 100 -11.86 3.89 6.51
C HIS A 100 -11.59 2.43 6.15
N LEU A 101 -10.32 2.00 6.17
CA LEU A 101 -9.96 0.61 5.87
C LEU A 101 -10.60 -0.39 6.84
N LEU A 102 -10.75 -0.04 8.12
CA LEU A 102 -11.48 -0.87 9.09
C LEU A 102 -12.93 -1.13 8.66
N THR A 103 -13.60 -0.16 8.02
CA THR A 103 -14.98 -0.34 7.55
C THR A 103 -15.10 -1.26 6.33
N GLU A 104 -14.01 -1.43 5.57
CA GLU A 104 -13.97 -2.30 4.39
C GLU A 104 -13.54 -3.74 4.73
N ILE A 105 -12.89 -3.96 5.88
CA ILE A 105 -12.39 -5.27 6.27
C ILE A 105 -13.57 -6.15 6.75
N PRO A 106 -13.83 -7.31 6.10
CA PRO A 106 -14.94 -8.18 6.47
C PRO A 106 -14.69 -8.94 7.79
N ASP A 107 -13.45 -9.38 8.01
CA ASP A 107 -13.03 -10.07 9.23
C ASP A 107 -11.76 -9.42 9.80
N LEU A 108 -11.94 -8.70 10.91
CA LEU A 108 -10.85 -8.00 11.61
C LEU A 108 -9.86 -8.96 12.29
N GLY A 109 -10.28 -10.18 12.64
CA GLY A 109 -9.42 -11.20 13.23
C GLY A 109 -8.44 -11.76 12.20
N ASP A 110 -8.96 -12.18 11.05
CA ASP A 110 -8.14 -12.67 9.94
C ASP A 110 -7.22 -11.56 9.40
N ALA A 111 -7.74 -10.34 9.23
CA ALA A 111 -6.92 -9.20 8.82
C ALA A 111 -5.79 -8.93 9.83
N SER A 112 -6.05 -9.00 11.14
CA SER A 112 -4.99 -8.82 12.15
C SER A 112 -3.91 -9.90 12.06
N ALA A 113 -4.30 -11.15 11.78
CA ALA A 113 -3.36 -12.25 11.61
C ALA A 113 -2.51 -12.08 10.34
N LEU A 114 -3.13 -11.70 9.22
CA LEU A 114 -2.44 -11.38 7.96
C LEU A 114 -1.46 -10.22 8.13
N LEU A 115 -1.88 -9.14 8.80
CA LEU A 115 -1.04 -7.99 9.08
C LEU A 115 0.12 -8.35 10.01
N LEU A 116 -0.07 -9.24 10.99
CA LEU A 116 1.02 -9.74 11.84
C LEU A 116 2.05 -10.53 11.03
N ALA A 117 1.60 -11.37 10.11
CA ALA A 117 2.48 -12.12 9.23
C ALA A 117 3.28 -11.17 8.32
N ALA A 118 2.60 -10.23 7.68
CA ALA A 118 3.22 -9.21 6.85
C ALA A 118 4.26 -8.38 7.62
N GLU A 119 3.93 -7.93 8.85
CA GLU A 119 4.84 -7.18 9.73
C GLU A 119 6.16 -7.94 10.00
N ARG A 120 6.08 -9.26 10.18
CA ARG A 120 7.24 -10.15 10.40
C ARG A 120 8.06 -10.38 9.13
N GLN A 121 7.42 -10.36 7.96
CA GLN A 121 8.06 -10.58 6.67
C GLN A 121 8.55 -9.28 6.00
N MET A 122 8.41 -8.12 6.65
CA MET A 122 8.81 -6.84 6.05
C MET A 122 10.30 -6.74 5.68
N ASP A 123 11.16 -7.59 6.24
CA ASP A 123 12.58 -7.68 5.84
C ASP A 123 12.75 -8.31 4.45
N GLU A 124 11.78 -9.11 4.02
CA GLU A 124 11.69 -9.77 2.71
C GLU A 124 10.87 -8.93 1.71
N ALA A 125 10.33 -7.78 2.12
CA ALA A 125 9.49 -6.93 1.28
C ALA A 125 10.22 -6.48 0.00
N ALA A 126 9.55 -6.59 -1.14
CA ALA A 126 10.07 -6.28 -2.47
C ALA A 126 10.16 -4.75 -2.72
N ILE A 127 10.94 -4.04 -1.90
CA ILE A 127 11.14 -2.60 -1.96
C ILE A 127 12.60 -2.33 -2.29
N TYR A 128 12.86 -1.83 -3.50
CA TYR A 128 14.20 -1.68 -4.05
C TYR A 128 14.44 -0.32 -4.69
N THR A 129 15.70 0.00 -4.92
CA THR A 129 16.03 1.03 -5.91
C THR A 129 15.81 0.51 -7.32
N ILE A 130 15.60 1.40 -8.30
CA ILE A 130 15.49 1.03 -9.73
C ILE A 130 16.69 0.18 -10.15
N HIS A 131 17.90 0.57 -9.73
CA HIS A 131 19.13 -0.17 -10.01
C HIS A 131 19.23 -1.49 -9.23
N GLY A 132 18.73 -1.55 -8.00
CA GLY A 132 18.73 -2.78 -7.19
C GLY A 132 17.75 -3.84 -7.69
N PHE A 133 16.67 -3.44 -8.39
CA PHE A 133 15.71 -4.37 -9.00
C PHE A 133 16.16 -4.89 -10.37
N LEU A 134 16.84 -4.06 -11.17
CA LEU A 134 17.33 -4.49 -12.47
C LEU A 134 18.52 -5.45 -12.29
N PRO A 135 18.46 -6.68 -12.81
CA PRO A 135 19.63 -7.55 -12.82
C PRO A 135 20.74 -6.90 -13.66
N ALA A 136 22.01 -7.11 -13.27
CA ALA A 136 23.18 -6.58 -13.98
C ALA A 136 23.33 -7.07 -15.45
N ASN A 137 22.41 -7.89 -15.95
CA ASN A 137 22.31 -8.31 -17.34
C ASN A 137 20.84 -8.28 -17.77
N ALA A 138 20.41 -7.16 -18.34
CA ALA A 138 19.26 -7.07 -19.23
C ALA A 138 19.76 -6.72 -20.64
#